data_AF-A0A376X7Z9-F1
#
_entry.id   AF-A0A376X7Z9-F1
#
_cell.length_a   1.000
_cell.length_b   1.000
_cell.length_c   1.000
_cell.angle_alpha   90.00
_cell.angle_beta   90.00
_cell.angle_gamma   90.00
#
_symmetry.space_group_name_H-M   'P 1'
#
loop_
_entity.id
_entity.type
_entity.pdbx_description
1 polymer ?
#
loop_
_entity_poly.entity_id
_entity_poly.type
_entity_poly.pdbx_seq_one_letter_code
_entity_poly.pdbx_strand_id
1 'polypeptide(L)'
;MSSAYNSLDPRVRKWVYKQGWSSLRPLQESSIPAILARDRDVLISAGTAAGKTEAFFLPACSAIADLTGGFGIIYISPLKALINDQHRRLESLGEALEMQVTPWHGDVPQSKKKKHGQPLLASYLSHLNHLSLCS
;
A
#
# COMPACT_ATOMS: atom_id res chain seq x y z
N MET A 1 -20.33 7.23 -6.63
CA MET A 1 -19.28 6.22 -6.33
C MET A 1 -19.84 4.83 -6.54
N SER A 2 -19.03 3.89 -7.01
CA SER A 2 -19.41 2.52 -7.37
C SER A 2 -19.66 1.59 -6.17
N SER A 3 -20.27 0.42 -6.40
CA SER A 3 -20.43 -0.62 -5.37
C SER A 3 -19.09 -1.14 -4.86
N ALA A 4 -18.10 -1.30 -5.74
CA ALA A 4 -16.73 -1.68 -5.39
C ALA A 4 -16.06 -0.64 -4.47
N TYR A 5 -16.23 0.66 -4.74
CA TYR A 5 -15.75 1.69 -3.81
C TYR A 5 -16.36 1.54 -2.41
N ASN A 6 -17.65 1.18 -2.33
CA ASN A 6 -18.34 1.03 -1.05
C ASN A 6 -17.83 -0.15 -0.21
N SER A 7 -17.14 -1.15 -0.79
CA SER A 7 -16.53 -2.25 -0.04
C SER A 7 -15.17 -1.92 0.58
N LEU A 8 -14.59 -0.75 0.30
CA LEU A 8 -13.36 -0.30 0.94
C LEU A 8 -13.61 0.11 2.40
N ASP A 9 -12.55 0.06 3.22
CA ASP A 9 -12.60 0.50 4.61
C ASP A 9 -13.08 1.98 4.68
N PRO A 10 -13.95 2.35 5.64
CA PRO A 10 -14.46 3.70 5.76
C PRO A 10 -13.39 4.80 5.82
N ARG A 11 -12.22 4.53 6.42
CA ARG A 11 -11.07 5.45 6.50
C ARG A 11 -10.43 5.63 5.12
N VAL A 12 -10.29 4.57 4.33
CA VAL A 12 -9.80 4.64 2.93
C VAL A 12 -10.77 5.46 2.08
N ARG A 13 -12.08 5.22 2.18
CA ARG A 13 -13.10 6.00 1.47
C ARG A 13 -13.03 7.50 1.82
N LYS A 14 -12.92 7.81 3.11
CA LYS A 14 -12.74 9.19 3.59
C LYS A 14 -11.46 9.82 3.05
N TRP A 15 -10.37 9.07 2.98
CA TRP A 15 -9.12 9.53 2.39
C TRP A 15 -9.29 9.84 0.89
N VAL A 16 -9.90 8.94 0.11
CA VAL A 16 -10.19 9.16 -1.33
C VAL A 16 -11.02 10.43 -1.54
N TYR A 17 -12.05 10.63 -0.72
CA TYR A 17 -12.87 11.84 -0.76
C TYR A 17 -12.04 13.11 -0.50
N LYS A 18 -11.13 13.08 0.49
CA LYS A 18 -10.21 14.19 0.80
C LYS A 18 -9.22 14.48 -0.33
N GLN A 19 -8.90 13.50 -1.18
CA GLN A 19 -8.08 13.73 -2.38
C GLN A 19 -8.84 14.48 -3.49
N GLY A 20 -10.14 14.77 -3.31
CA GLY A 20 -10.97 15.47 -4.30
C GLY A 20 -11.38 14.60 -5.48
N TRP A 21 -11.32 13.27 -5.35
CA TRP A 21 -11.65 12.36 -6.44
C TRP A 21 -13.16 12.21 -6.58
N SER A 22 -13.71 12.58 -7.73
CA SER A 22 -15.13 12.43 -8.05
C SER A 22 -15.53 10.97 -8.35
N SER A 23 -14.57 10.18 -8.82
CA SER A 23 -14.71 8.74 -9.10
C SER A 23 -13.33 8.07 -9.07
N LEU A 24 -13.32 6.75 -8.89
CA LEU A 24 -12.14 5.92 -9.10
C LEU A 24 -11.97 5.63 -10.60
N ARG A 25 -10.73 5.42 -11.04
CA ARG A 25 -10.47 5.00 -12.43
C ARG A 25 -10.95 3.56 -12.64
N PRO A 26 -11.31 3.15 -13.87
CA PRO A 26 -11.80 1.79 -14.15
C PRO A 26 -10.89 0.67 -13.63
N LEU A 27 -9.56 0.83 -13.78
CA LEU A 27 -8.58 -0.12 -13.25
C LEU A 27 -8.59 -0.22 -11.72
N GLN A 28 -8.78 0.92 -11.04
CA GLN A 28 -8.85 0.96 -9.59
C GLN A 28 -10.12 0.25 -9.11
N GLU A 29 -11.26 0.55 -9.72
CA GLU A 29 -12.54 -0.08 -9.36
C GLU A 29 -12.53 -1.59 -9.59
N SER A 30 -12.05 -2.06 -10.74
CA SER A 30 -12.05 -3.49 -11.07
C SER A 30 -11.07 -4.30 -10.21
N SER A 31 -10.02 -3.67 -9.67
CA SER A 31 -9.04 -4.33 -8.81
C SER A 31 -9.53 -4.56 -7.38
N ILE A 32 -10.49 -3.75 -6.90
CA ILE A 32 -10.99 -3.82 -5.51
C ILE A 32 -11.52 -5.21 -5.15
N PRO A 33 -12.53 -5.77 -5.85
CA PRO A 33 -13.08 -7.07 -5.47
C PRO A 33 -12.06 -8.20 -5.57
N ALA A 34 -11.15 -8.13 -6.56
CA ALA A 34 -10.11 -9.14 -6.74
C ALA A 34 -9.12 -9.18 -5.58
N ILE A 35 -8.71 -8.01 -5.05
CA ILE A 35 -7.76 -7.92 -3.94
C ILE A 35 -8.45 -8.18 -2.59
N LEU A 36 -9.66 -7.67 -2.37
CA LEU A 36 -10.40 -7.87 -1.12
C LEU A 36 -10.83 -9.33 -0.89
N ALA A 37 -10.98 -10.13 -1.96
CA ALA A 37 -11.34 -11.54 -1.85
C ALA A 37 -10.27 -12.38 -1.13
N ARG A 38 -8.98 -12.02 -1.29
CA ARG A 38 -7.83 -12.71 -0.66
C ARG A 38 -7.81 -14.23 -0.88
N ASP A 39 -8.34 -14.69 -2.01
CA ASP A 39 -8.51 -16.11 -2.35
C ASP A 39 -7.58 -16.59 -3.48
N ARG A 40 -6.80 -15.68 -4.07
CA ARG A 40 -5.91 -15.94 -5.21
C ARG A 40 -4.82 -14.88 -5.36
N ASP A 41 -3.81 -15.22 -6.15
CA ASP A 41 -2.84 -14.26 -6.64
C ASP A 41 -3.46 -13.35 -7.71
N VAL A 42 -3.06 -12.06 -7.72
CA VAL A 42 -3.61 -11.05 -8.63
C VAL A 42 -2.48 -10.35 -9.39
N LEU A 43 -2.55 -10.37 -10.72
CA LEU A 43 -1.66 -9.62 -11.61
C LEU A 43 -2.40 -8.42 -12.20
N ILE A 44 -1.97 -7.20 -11.87
CA ILE A 44 -2.49 -5.96 -12.45
C ILE A 44 -1.55 -5.49 -13.57
N SER A 45 -1.98 -5.65 -14.83
CA SER A 45 -1.27 -5.14 -16.01
C SER A 45 -2.04 -3.98 -16.64
N ALA A 46 -1.38 -2.84 -16.79
CA ALA A 46 -1.97 -1.65 -17.42
C ALA A 46 -0.88 -0.69 -17.90
N GLY A 47 -1.26 0.27 -18.75
CA GLY A 47 -0.37 1.35 -19.19
C GLY A 47 0.15 2.24 -18.06
N THR A 48 1.10 3.11 -18.38
CA THR A 48 1.53 4.19 -17.47
C THR A 48 0.35 5.11 -17.16
N ALA A 49 0.39 5.77 -16.00
CA ALA A 49 -0.68 6.67 -15.53
C ALA A 49 -2.11 6.06 -15.42
N ALA A 50 -2.27 4.74 -15.58
CA ALA A 50 -3.58 4.07 -15.44
C ALA A 50 -4.08 4.00 -13.98
N GLY A 51 -3.25 4.36 -13.00
CA GLY A 51 -3.60 4.31 -11.57
C GLY A 51 -3.29 2.98 -10.89
N LYS A 52 -2.32 2.20 -11.40
CA LYS A 52 -1.91 0.89 -10.83
C LYS A 52 -1.59 0.94 -9.34
N THR A 53 -0.91 2.00 -8.89
CA THR A 53 -0.55 2.20 -7.47
C THR A 53 -1.78 2.11 -6.58
N GLU A 54 -2.78 2.96 -6.77
CA GLU A 54 -4.01 2.93 -5.95
C GLU A 54 -4.94 1.78 -6.28
N ALA A 55 -4.87 1.22 -7.48
CA ALA A 55 -5.57 -0.02 -7.81
C ALA A 55 -5.14 -1.16 -6.89
N PHE A 56 -3.87 -1.16 -6.46
CA PHE A 56 -3.37 -2.08 -5.43
C PHE A 56 -3.60 -1.56 -4.01
N PHE A 57 -3.13 -0.36 -3.68
CA PHE A 57 -3.04 0.08 -2.29
C PHE A 57 -4.39 0.38 -1.64
N LEU A 58 -5.41 0.88 -2.36
CA LEU A 58 -6.71 1.15 -1.74
C LEU A 58 -7.36 -0.12 -1.17
N PRO A 59 -7.53 -1.21 -1.95
CA PRO A 59 -8.07 -2.45 -1.40
C PRO A 59 -7.08 -3.18 -0.48
N ALA A 60 -5.77 -3.15 -0.75
CA ALA A 60 -4.80 -3.80 0.12
C ALA A 60 -4.79 -3.19 1.53
N CYS A 61 -4.74 -1.86 1.62
CA CYS A 61 -4.80 -1.16 2.91
C CYS A 61 -6.15 -1.36 3.61
N SER A 62 -7.26 -1.42 2.86
CA SER A 62 -8.57 -1.76 3.43
C SER A 62 -8.58 -3.16 4.03
N ALA A 63 -7.95 -4.14 3.37
CA ALA A 63 -7.90 -5.53 3.83
C ALA A 63 -7.08 -5.73 5.12
N ILE A 64 -6.21 -4.78 5.46
CA ILE A 64 -5.36 -4.83 6.66
C ILE A 64 -5.70 -3.74 7.68
N ALA A 65 -6.81 -3.01 7.49
CA ALA A 65 -7.17 -1.80 8.23
C ALA A 65 -7.30 -2.01 9.75
N ASP A 66 -7.66 -3.22 10.15
CA ASP A 66 -7.86 -3.61 11.56
C ASP A 66 -6.79 -4.58 12.07
N LEU A 67 -5.74 -4.86 11.29
CA LEU A 67 -4.63 -5.66 11.80
C LEU A 67 -3.90 -4.90 12.91
N THR A 68 -3.69 -5.57 14.04
CA THR A 68 -2.94 -5.02 15.18
C THR A 68 -1.56 -5.66 15.23
N GLY A 69 -0.55 -4.94 14.72
CA GLY A 69 0.85 -5.36 14.73
C GLY A 69 1.28 -6.21 13.53
N GLY A 70 2.60 -6.37 13.38
CA GLY A 70 3.22 -7.13 12.28
C GLY A 70 3.29 -6.39 10.94
N PHE A 71 3.78 -7.09 9.92
CA PHE A 71 3.83 -6.59 8.55
C PHE A 71 2.54 -6.93 7.81
N GLY A 72 1.82 -5.91 7.33
CA GLY A 72 0.58 -6.10 6.59
C GLY A 72 0.78 -6.12 5.07
N ILE A 73 1.69 -5.28 4.55
CA ILE A 73 1.97 -5.18 3.11
C ILE A 73 3.47 -4.97 2.89
N ILE A 74 4.04 -5.72 1.96
CA ILE A 74 5.41 -5.51 1.46
C ILE A 74 5.32 -5.06 0.00
N TYR A 75 5.84 -3.87 -0.27
CA TYR A 75 5.97 -3.30 -1.61
C TYR A 75 7.41 -3.44 -2.08
N ILE A 76 7.65 -4.07 -3.23
CA ILE A 76 9.00 -4.25 -3.77
C ILE A 76 9.16 -3.36 -4.98
N SER A 77 10.27 -2.63 -5.04
CA SER A 77 10.60 -1.72 -6.13
C SER A 77 12.07 -1.85 -6.53
N PRO A 78 12.41 -1.72 -7.83
CA PRO A 78 13.78 -1.87 -8.31
C PRO A 78 14.68 -0.66 -7.97
N LEU A 79 14.12 0.49 -7.62
CA LEU A 79 14.88 1.74 -7.41
C LEU A 79 14.54 2.45 -6.10
N LYS A 80 15.58 2.97 -5.44
CA LYS A 80 15.43 3.79 -4.20
C LYS A 80 14.54 5.01 -4.44
N ALA A 81 14.70 5.66 -5.59
CA ALA A 81 13.90 6.82 -5.96
C ALA A 81 12.40 6.48 -6.03
N LEU A 82 12.06 5.32 -6.58
CA LEU A 82 10.66 4.85 -6.64
C LEU A 82 10.11 4.49 -5.25
N ILE A 83 10.93 3.90 -4.38
CA ILE A 83 10.55 3.66 -2.97
C ILE A 83 10.20 4.98 -2.27
N ASN A 84 11.04 5.99 -2.42
CA ASN A 84 10.83 7.29 -1.79
C ASN A 84 9.61 8.03 -2.37
N ASP A 85 9.40 7.91 -3.68
CA ASP A 85 8.20 8.44 -4.33
C ASP A 85 6.92 7.78 -3.79
N GLN A 86 6.87 6.45 -3.75
CA GLN A 86 5.71 5.73 -3.21
C GLN A 86 5.52 6.01 -1.72
N HIS A 87 6.60 6.08 -0.92
CA HIS A 87 6.53 6.42 0.50
C HIS A 87 5.82 7.76 0.73
N ARG A 88 6.27 8.82 0.05
CA ARG A 88 5.66 10.16 0.16
C ARG A 88 4.18 10.15 -0.22
N ARG A 89 3.82 9.38 -1.25
CA ARG A 89 2.44 9.25 -1.72
C ARG A 89 1.55 8.51 -0.73
N LEU A 90 2.09 7.46 -0.09
CA LEU A 90 1.35 6.61 0.83
C LEU A 90 1.29 7.15 2.26
N GLU A 91 2.15 8.09 2.64
CA GLU A 91 2.23 8.66 3.98
C GLU A 91 0.85 9.13 4.49
N SER A 92 0.16 9.97 3.71
CA SER A 92 -1.17 10.47 4.10
C SER A 92 -2.27 9.39 4.16
N LEU A 93 -2.14 8.31 3.38
CA LEU A 93 -3.06 7.17 3.43
C LEU A 93 -2.79 6.32 4.67
N GLY A 94 -1.51 6.10 4.98
CA GLY A 94 -1.09 5.42 6.21
C GLY A 94 -1.55 6.17 7.45
N GLU A 95 -1.35 7.49 7.50
CA GLU A 95 -1.85 8.36 8.58
C GLU A 95 -3.37 8.24 8.77
N ALA A 96 -4.14 8.20 7.68
CA ALA A 96 -5.60 8.06 7.75
C ALA A 96 -6.06 6.70 8.33
N LEU A 97 -5.19 5.70 8.26
CA LEU A 97 -5.42 4.35 8.76
C LEU A 97 -4.67 4.04 10.07
N GLU A 98 -3.93 5.01 10.61
CA GLU A 98 -3.01 4.81 11.74
C GLU A 98 -1.98 3.69 11.47
N MET A 99 -1.57 3.57 10.20
CA MET A 99 -0.58 2.61 9.72
C MET A 99 0.77 3.27 9.48
N GLN A 100 1.84 2.58 9.87
CA GLN A 100 3.19 3.05 9.65
C GLN A 100 3.67 2.67 8.24
N VAL A 101 3.94 3.67 7.40
CA VAL A 101 4.65 3.47 6.12
C VAL A 101 6.15 3.65 6.37
N THR A 102 6.97 2.67 6.01
CA THR A 102 8.42 2.72 6.24
C THR A 102 9.19 2.41 4.95
N PRO A 103 10.04 3.33 4.46
CA PRO A 103 10.88 3.06 3.31
C PRO A 103 12.05 2.18 3.76
N TRP A 104 12.30 1.08 3.06
CA TRP A 104 13.33 0.11 3.42
C TRP A 104 14.42 0.02 2.35
N HIS A 105 15.41 0.92 2.45
CA HIS A 105 16.64 0.87 1.66
C HIS A 105 17.87 1.25 2.51
N GLY A 106 19.07 1.11 1.94
CA GLY A 106 20.35 1.27 2.66
C GLY A 106 20.56 2.63 3.33
N ASP A 107 19.91 3.69 2.85
CA ASP A 107 20.11 5.06 3.36
C ASP A 107 19.12 5.44 4.45
N VAL A 108 18.17 4.56 4.79
CA VAL A 108 17.21 4.77 5.89
C VAL A 108 17.82 4.25 7.19
N PRO A 109 17.93 5.09 8.25
CA PRO A 109 18.49 4.68 9.53
C PRO A 109 17.81 3.43 10.10
N GLN A 110 18.59 2.52 10.69
CA GLN A 110 18.02 1.30 11.29
C GLN A 110 17.00 1.59 12.40
N SER A 111 17.14 2.70 13.12
CA SER A 111 16.17 3.14 14.12
C SER A 111 14.76 3.36 13.56
N LYS A 112 14.64 3.79 12.29
CA LYS A 112 13.34 3.92 11.60
C LYS A 112 12.76 2.57 11.17
N LYS A 113 13.61 1.55 11.00
CA LYS A 113 13.21 0.19 10.57
C LYS A 113 12.79 -0.74 11.72
N LYS A 114 13.19 -0.43 12.97
CA LYS A 114 12.94 -1.25 14.16
C LYS A 114 11.64 -0.95 14.92
N LYS A 115 10.78 -0.05 14.41
CA LYS A 115 9.44 0.15 15.01
C LYS A 115 8.52 -0.97 14.52
N HIS A 116 8.08 -1.85 15.42
CA HIS A 116 7.31 -3.07 15.11
C HIS A 116 5.88 -3.06 15.70
N GLY A 117 5.36 -1.89 16.09
CA GLY A 117 4.09 -1.77 16.83
C GLY A 117 2.84 -1.52 15.98
N GLN A 118 2.95 -1.25 14.67
CA GLN A 118 1.84 -0.87 13.80
C GLN A 118 1.90 -1.65 12.47
N PRO A 119 0.79 -1.78 11.72
CA PRO A 119 0.81 -2.41 10.40
C PRO A 119 1.82 -1.69 9.52
N LEU A 120 2.86 -2.42 9.13
CA LEU A 120 3.95 -1.85 8.35
C LEU A 120 3.70 -2.07 6.86
N LEU A 121 3.72 -0.96 6.12
CA LEU A 121 3.96 -0.93 4.68
C LEU A 121 5.47 -0.80 4.46
N ALA A 122 6.13 -1.91 4.16
CA ALA A 122 7.58 -1.93 3.93
C ALA A 122 7.88 -1.85 2.43
N SER A 123 8.59 -0.79 2.00
CA SER A 123 9.01 -0.61 0.61
C SER A 123 10.47 -1.07 0.41
N TYR A 124 10.70 -2.21 -0.23
CA TYR A 124 12.01 -2.88 -0.34
C TYR A 124 12.69 -2.70 -1.70
N LEU A 125 14.02 -2.50 -1.68
CA LEU A 125 14.86 -2.45 -2.87
C LEU A 125 15.45 -3.83 -3.18
N SER A 126 15.09 -4.42 -4.32
CA SER A 126 15.52 -5.77 -4.73
C SER A 126 16.96 -5.85 -5.27
N HIS A 127 17.95 -5.21 -4.64
CA HIS A 127 19.33 -5.62 -4.92
C HIS A 127 19.52 -6.98 -4.24
N LEU A 128 19.55 -8.03 -5.06
CA LEU A 128 19.90 -9.40 -4.72
C LEU A 128 21.07 -9.42 -3.72
N ASN A 129 20.76 -9.55 -2.43
CA ASN A 129 21.61 -10.15 -1.41
C ASN A 129 20.80 -10.32 -0.12
N HIS A 130 20.63 -11.60 0.23
CA HIS A 130 20.27 -12.18 1.53
C HIS A 130 19.77 -11.20 2.61
N LEU A 131 18.50 -11.33 2.99
CA LEU A 131 18.04 -10.87 4.30
C LEU A 131 17.13 -11.93 4.94
N SER A 132 17.67 -12.54 6.00
CA SER A 132 16.93 -13.14 7.08
C SER A 132 15.96 -12.09 7.64
N LEU A 133 14.67 -12.26 7.37
CA LEU A 133 13.61 -11.67 8.18
C LEU A 133 13.79 -12.26 9.57
N CYS A 134 14.42 -11.50 10.48
CA CYS A 134 14.62 -11.95 11.85
C CYS A 134 13.27 -12.34 12.46
N SER A 135 13.31 -13.54 13.04
CA SER A 135 12.28 -14.21 13.83
C SER A 135 11.84 -13.38 15.03
#